data_AF-A0AAQ3KXW0-F1
#
_entry.id   AF-A0AAQ3KXW0-F1
#
_cell.length_a   1.000
_cell.length_b   1.000
_cell.length_c   1.000
_cell.angle_alpha   90.00
_cell.angle_beta   90.00
_cell.angle_gamma   90.00
#
_symmetry.space_group_name_H-M   'P 1'
#
loop_
_entity.id
_entity.type
_entity.pdbx_description
1 polymer ?
#
loop_
_entity_poly.entity_id
_entity_poly.type
_entity_poly.pdbx_seq_one_letter_code
_entity_poly.pdbx_strand_id
1 'polypeptide(L)'
;MAEVKPEEIATHPPMDQLQGFEYCIDSNPSWGEAIALGFQHYILALGTAVMIPTLLVPLMGGNDDDKVRVVQTLLFITGINTLLQSLFGTRLPAVIGGSYAFVVPVISIIHDSSLTQVTDDHERFLQTMRAIQGALIVSSSIQIILGYSQLWGICSRFFSPLGMVPVVSLVGFGLFERGFPVVGRCVEIGIPMLILFVASSQYLKHIHVRGLPILERFSLLITITIIWIYAHLLTVGGAYKHRPERTQFNCRTDRANLISSAPWIKIPYPLQWGAPTFNASHSFGMMAAVFVSLIESTGGFKAAARLASATPPPAHVLSRGIGWQGIGILLAGLFGTSTGSTVSVENVGLLGSTRVGSRRVIQISAGFMIFFSVLGKFGALFASIPFSIFAAVYCVLFGIVAAVGLSLLQFTNMNSMRNLFIVGVSIFLGLSVPEYFFRYTEGAQHGPSHTRAAWFNDYINTIFSSPPTIALMVAVFLDNTLDFKDTGNDRGMLWWARFRTFNGDTRNEEFYNLPFNLNRFFPPS
;
A
#
# COMPACT_ATOMS: atom_id res chain seq x y z
N MET A 1 -17.00 -25.53 45.87
CA MET A 1 -15.90 -24.91 45.09
C MET A 1 -16.57 -24.39 43.84
N ALA A 2 -16.78 -23.08 43.73
CA ALA A 2 -17.48 -22.51 42.56
C ALA A 2 -16.62 -22.77 41.31
N GLU A 3 -17.25 -23.32 40.26
CA GLU A 3 -16.64 -23.49 38.95
C GLU A 3 -16.18 -22.11 38.44
N VAL A 4 -14.87 -21.90 38.41
CA VAL A 4 -14.27 -20.71 37.81
C VAL A 4 -14.62 -20.74 36.33
N LYS A 5 -15.32 -19.72 35.83
CA LYS A 5 -15.68 -19.64 34.41
C LYS A 5 -14.39 -19.65 33.58
N PRO A 6 -14.31 -20.40 32.46
CA PRO A 6 -13.11 -20.49 31.63
C PRO A 6 -12.57 -19.13 31.16
N GLU A 7 -13.43 -18.12 31.09
CA GLU A 7 -13.09 -16.74 30.73
C GLU A 7 -12.15 -16.05 31.73
N GLU A 8 -12.11 -16.48 33.00
CA GLU A 8 -11.28 -15.87 34.04
C GLU A 8 -9.83 -16.37 34.08
N ILE A 9 -9.47 -17.39 33.27
CA ILE A 9 -8.13 -18.01 33.27
C ILE A 9 -7.24 -17.48 32.13
N ALA A 10 -7.81 -16.81 31.12
CA ALA A 10 -7.03 -16.24 30.03
C ALA A 10 -6.34 -14.94 30.47
N THR A 11 -5.02 -14.99 30.71
CA THR A 11 -4.20 -13.81 31.04
C THR A 11 -4.25 -12.72 29.98
N HIS A 12 -4.58 -13.06 28.73
CA HIS A 12 -4.76 -12.12 27.62
C HIS A 12 -5.99 -12.49 26.76
N PRO A 13 -7.20 -11.98 27.08
CA PRO A 13 -8.37 -12.21 26.25
C PRO A 13 -8.25 -11.47 24.90
N PRO A 14 -8.89 -11.98 23.83
CA PRO A 14 -8.89 -11.32 22.54
C PRO A 14 -9.66 -9.99 22.61
N MET A 15 -8.96 -8.88 22.36
CA MET A 15 -9.54 -7.54 22.43
C MET A 15 -9.85 -6.96 21.06
N ASP A 16 -10.92 -6.15 20.97
CA ASP A 16 -11.32 -5.41 19.77
C ASP A 16 -10.30 -4.32 19.36
N GLN A 17 -9.69 -3.69 20.36
CA GLN A 17 -8.71 -2.61 20.19
C GLN A 17 -7.35 -3.04 20.74
N LEU A 18 -6.28 -2.55 20.13
CA LEU A 18 -4.92 -2.78 20.61
C LEU A 18 -4.61 -1.82 21.77
N GLN A 19 -3.84 -2.29 22.75
CA GLN A 19 -3.36 -1.47 23.85
C GLN A 19 -2.21 -0.55 23.40
N GLY A 20 -2.06 0.60 24.08
CA GLY A 20 -0.94 1.52 23.89
C GLY A 20 -1.16 2.59 22.81
N PHE A 21 -2.28 2.58 22.09
CA PHE A 21 -2.64 3.66 21.17
C PHE A 21 -3.04 4.93 21.93
N GLU A 22 -2.38 6.04 21.63
CA GLU A 22 -2.65 7.33 22.27
C GLU A 22 -3.78 8.09 21.56
N TYR A 23 -3.84 7.96 20.23
CA TYR A 23 -4.89 8.55 19.41
C TYR A 23 -5.57 7.49 18.55
N CYS A 24 -6.85 7.23 18.84
CA CYS A 24 -7.78 6.49 18.01
C CYS A 24 -8.27 7.32 16.81
N ILE A 25 -9.04 6.70 15.91
CA ILE A 25 -9.50 7.27 14.64
C ILE A 25 -10.10 8.68 14.67
N ASP A 26 -10.98 8.97 15.63
CA ASP A 26 -11.65 10.28 15.74
C ASP A 26 -10.99 11.23 16.76
N SER A 27 -10.07 10.71 17.57
CA SER A 27 -9.23 11.53 18.44
C SER A 27 -8.08 12.14 17.66
N ASN A 28 -7.79 13.41 17.89
CA ASN A 28 -6.80 14.14 17.11
C ASN A 28 -5.72 14.73 18.02
N PRO A 29 -4.44 14.65 17.63
CA PRO A 29 -3.37 15.37 18.31
C PRO A 29 -3.54 16.88 18.13
N SER A 30 -2.71 17.65 18.85
CA SER A 30 -2.68 19.11 18.69
C SER A 30 -2.37 19.47 17.23
N TRP A 31 -2.79 20.65 16.77
CA TRP A 31 -2.60 21.03 15.36
C TRP A 31 -1.14 20.98 14.91
N GLY A 32 -0.20 21.43 15.75
CA GLY A 32 1.23 21.36 15.43
C GLY A 32 1.74 19.92 15.25
N GLU A 33 1.36 19.03 16.15
CA GLU A 33 1.69 17.60 16.05
C GLU A 33 1.01 16.94 14.86
N ALA A 34 -0.26 17.25 14.60
CA ALA A 34 -1.01 16.72 13.48
C ALA A 34 -0.38 17.11 12.13
N ILE A 35 0.12 18.34 12.02
CA ILE A 35 0.83 18.83 10.83
C ILE A 35 2.15 18.08 10.65
N ALA A 36 2.96 17.94 11.71
CA ALA A 36 4.23 17.24 11.63
C ALA A 36 4.04 15.74 11.31
N LEU A 37 3.05 15.07 11.91
CA LEU A 37 2.72 13.68 11.60
C LEU A 37 2.14 13.54 10.18
N GLY A 38 1.33 14.49 9.73
CA GLY A 38 0.83 14.51 8.34
C GLY A 38 1.97 14.63 7.34
N PHE A 39 2.97 15.47 7.64
CA PHE A 39 4.18 15.57 6.85
C PHE A 39 5.00 14.27 6.84
N GLN A 40 5.04 13.55 7.97
CA GLN A 40 5.69 12.24 8.08
C GLN A 40 5.05 11.19 7.15
N HIS A 41 3.71 11.12 7.12
CA HIS A 41 2.98 10.24 6.20
C HIS A 41 3.19 10.63 4.73
N TYR A 42 3.33 11.92 4.44
CA TYR A 42 3.64 12.41 3.09
C TYR A 42 5.02 11.95 2.63
N ILE A 43 6.07 12.16 3.44
CA ILE A 43 7.44 11.75 3.07
C ILE A 43 7.48 10.24 2.81
N LEU A 44 6.82 9.45 3.66
CA LEU A 44 6.81 8.00 3.49
C LEU A 44 6.14 7.58 2.18
N ALA A 45 4.98 8.15 1.86
CA ALA A 45 4.27 7.87 0.61
C ALA A 45 5.04 8.34 -0.64
N LEU A 46 5.86 9.39 -0.51
CA LEU A 46 6.71 9.88 -1.59
C LEU A 46 7.72 8.81 -2.04
N GLY A 47 8.24 7.97 -1.14
CA GLY A 47 9.18 6.90 -1.49
C GLY A 47 8.62 5.99 -2.58
N THR A 48 7.44 5.42 -2.36
CA THR A 48 6.75 4.57 -3.35
C THR A 48 6.37 5.34 -4.62
N ALA A 49 5.92 6.60 -4.47
CA ALA A 49 5.56 7.45 -5.60
C ALA A 49 6.73 7.81 -6.52
N VAL A 50 7.98 7.77 -6.02
CA VAL A 50 9.18 7.99 -6.82
C VAL A 50 9.75 6.69 -7.38
N MET A 51 9.68 5.59 -6.61
CA MET A 51 10.23 4.30 -7.01
C MET A 51 9.53 3.71 -8.25
N ILE A 52 8.20 3.79 -8.36
CA ILE A 52 7.46 3.24 -9.51
C ILE A 52 7.83 3.97 -10.82
N PRO A 53 7.77 5.32 -10.92
CA PRO A 53 8.17 6.01 -12.15
C PRO A 53 9.66 5.88 -12.47
N THR A 54 10.52 5.80 -11.46
CA THR A 54 11.97 5.58 -11.68
C THR A 54 12.24 4.22 -12.34
N LEU A 55 11.40 3.22 -12.07
CA LEU A 55 11.47 1.93 -12.76
C LEU A 55 10.86 2.00 -14.17
N LEU A 56 9.69 2.63 -14.32
CA LEU A 56 8.86 2.50 -15.52
C LEU A 56 9.20 3.51 -16.63
N VAL A 57 9.46 4.77 -16.30
CA VAL A 57 9.64 5.84 -17.30
C VAL A 57 10.82 5.59 -18.24
N PRO A 58 12.01 5.16 -17.76
CA PRO A 58 13.12 4.87 -18.66
C PRO A 58 12.82 3.75 -19.66
N LEU A 59 12.06 2.72 -19.23
CA LEU A 59 11.68 1.60 -20.08
C LEU A 59 10.74 2.02 -21.23
N MET A 60 10.01 3.12 -21.04
CA MET A 60 9.13 3.70 -22.06
C MET A 60 9.90 4.60 -23.06
N GLY A 61 11.16 4.95 -22.80
CA GLY A 61 11.91 5.98 -23.54
C GLY A 61 11.80 7.39 -22.95
N GLY A 62 11.19 7.54 -21.77
CA GLY A 62 11.06 8.86 -21.13
C GLY A 62 12.35 9.31 -20.45
N ASN A 63 12.55 10.63 -20.41
CA ASN A 63 13.73 11.25 -19.80
C ASN A 63 13.50 11.66 -18.32
N ASP A 64 14.47 12.34 -17.71
CA ASP A 64 14.36 12.82 -16.32
C ASP A 64 13.22 13.83 -16.11
N ASP A 65 12.90 14.65 -17.12
CA ASP A 65 11.78 15.61 -17.06
C ASP A 65 10.44 14.87 -17.09
N ASP A 66 10.30 13.85 -17.93
CA ASP A 66 9.13 12.98 -18.00
C ASP A 66 8.93 12.23 -16.69
N LYS A 67 10.01 11.71 -16.11
CA LYS A 67 9.99 11.04 -14.79
C LYS A 67 9.48 11.99 -13.71
N VAL A 68 10.00 13.21 -13.62
CA VAL A 68 9.51 14.21 -12.66
C VAL A 68 8.02 14.49 -12.87
N ARG A 69 7.59 14.66 -14.13
CA ARG A 69 6.19 14.91 -14.47
C ARG A 69 5.27 13.76 -14.05
N VAL A 70 5.68 12.51 -14.23
CA VAL A 70 4.93 11.32 -13.77
C VAL A 70 4.89 11.25 -12.25
N VAL A 71 6.01 11.47 -11.55
CA VAL A 71 6.08 11.51 -10.07
C VAL A 71 5.12 12.55 -9.49
N GLN A 72 5.13 13.77 -10.02
CA GLN A 72 4.22 14.85 -9.59
C GLN A 72 2.76 14.46 -9.78
N THR A 73 2.44 13.87 -10.93
CA THR A 73 1.07 13.45 -11.26
C THR A 73 0.60 12.33 -10.34
N LEU A 74 1.44 11.32 -10.12
CA LEU A 74 1.14 10.21 -9.21
C LEU A 74 0.93 10.70 -7.78
N LEU A 75 1.78 11.61 -7.29
CA LEU A 75 1.64 12.19 -5.95
C LEU A 75 0.38 13.05 -5.81
N PHE A 76 0.04 13.84 -6.84
CA PHE A 76 -1.17 14.67 -6.85
C PHE A 76 -2.43 13.80 -6.75
N ILE A 77 -2.53 12.75 -7.58
CA ILE A 77 -3.65 11.80 -7.55
C ILE A 77 -3.67 10.96 -6.27
N THR A 78 -2.51 10.57 -5.74
CA THR A 78 -2.39 9.93 -4.41
C THR A 78 -3.02 10.80 -3.32
N GLY A 79 -2.76 12.11 -3.34
CA GLY A 79 -3.38 13.07 -2.41
C GLY A 79 -4.90 13.13 -2.57
N ILE A 80 -5.40 13.26 -3.81
CA ILE A 80 -6.85 13.26 -4.08
C ILE A 80 -7.50 11.95 -3.63
N ASN A 81 -6.93 10.81 -4.00
CA ASN A 81 -7.47 9.49 -3.65
C ASN A 81 -7.48 9.27 -2.13
N THR A 82 -6.45 9.74 -1.42
CA THR A 82 -6.39 9.69 0.05
C THR A 82 -7.49 10.54 0.70
N LEU A 83 -7.76 11.74 0.17
CA LEU A 83 -8.89 12.56 0.65
C LEU A 83 -10.23 11.88 0.37
N LEU A 84 -10.46 11.38 -0.84
CA LEU A 84 -11.69 10.68 -1.21
C LEU A 84 -11.91 9.45 -0.31
N GLN A 85 -10.85 8.69 -0.03
CA GLN A 85 -10.95 7.49 0.79
C GLN A 85 -11.21 7.79 2.28
N SER A 86 -10.55 8.82 2.82
CA SER A 86 -10.71 9.24 4.22
C SER A 86 -12.04 9.98 4.47
N LEU A 87 -12.64 10.60 3.44
CA LEU A 87 -13.92 11.29 3.55
C LEU A 87 -15.11 10.39 3.21
N PHE A 88 -15.09 9.75 2.03
CA PHE A 88 -16.25 9.06 1.45
C PHE A 88 -16.06 7.55 1.30
N GLY A 89 -14.82 7.08 1.21
CA GLY A 89 -14.46 5.66 1.13
C GLY A 89 -14.65 4.93 2.45
N THR A 90 -13.60 4.26 2.93
CA THR A 90 -13.68 3.55 4.22
C THR A 90 -13.72 4.49 5.43
N ARG A 91 -13.31 5.76 5.29
CA ARG A 91 -13.06 6.68 6.41
C ARG A 91 -11.98 6.21 7.38
N LEU A 92 -11.21 5.19 7.03
CA LEU A 92 -10.04 4.78 7.81
C LEU A 92 -8.88 5.75 7.58
N PRO A 93 -7.91 5.84 8.50
CA PRO A 93 -6.66 6.57 8.30
C PRO A 93 -5.74 5.80 7.33
N ALA A 94 -6.18 5.61 6.09
CA ALA A 94 -5.46 4.88 5.06
C ALA A 94 -5.02 5.84 3.94
N VAL A 95 -3.71 5.88 3.67
CA VAL A 95 -3.18 6.54 2.47
C VAL A 95 -3.37 5.64 1.27
N ILE A 96 -3.84 6.22 0.17
CA ILE A 96 -4.00 5.53 -1.12
C ILE A 96 -2.89 6.00 -2.04
N GLY A 97 -2.01 5.09 -2.47
CA GLY A 97 -0.85 5.39 -3.30
C GLY A 97 -0.70 4.46 -4.50
N GLY A 98 0.37 4.65 -5.28
CA GLY A 98 0.66 3.83 -6.45
C GLY A 98 0.85 2.36 -6.10
N SER A 99 0.26 1.47 -6.90
CA SER A 99 0.36 0.03 -6.69
C SER A 99 1.37 -0.62 -7.64
N TYR A 100 2.17 -1.53 -7.10
CA TYR A 100 3.09 -2.35 -7.88
C TYR A 100 2.41 -3.53 -8.60
N ALA A 101 1.16 -3.85 -8.24
CA ALA A 101 0.39 -4.85 -8.97
C ALA A 101 0.25 -4.50 -10.46
N PHE A 102 0.35 -3.22 -10.79
CA PHE A 102 0.25 -2.68 -12.15
C PHE A 102 1.59 -2.73 -12.91
N VAL A 103 2.72 -3.01 -12.25
CA VAL A 103 4.04 -3.03 -12.91
C VAL A 103 4.12 -4.13 -13.97
N VAL A 104 3.62 -5.33 -13.67
CA VAL A 104 3.61 -6.46 -14.62
C VAL A 104 2.84 -6.12 -15.91
N PRO A 105 1.55 -5.71 -15.86
CA PRO A 105 0.83 -5.38 -17.09
C PRO A 105 1.37 -4.13 -17.77
N VAL A 106 1.91 -3.14 -17.03
CA VAL A 106 2.55 -1.98 -17.66
C VAL A 106 3.81 -2.37 -18.42
N ILE A 107 4.66 -3.25 -17.87
CA ILE A 107 5.83 -3.79 -18.58
C ILE A 107 5.38 -4.56 -19.84
N SER A 108 4.29 -5.31 -19.78
CA SER A 108 3.73 -5.97 -20.96
C SER A 108 3.31 -4.96 -22.04
N ILE A 109 2.62 -3.88 -21.65
CA ILE A 109 2.27 -2.79 -22.58
C ILE A 109 3.53 -2.15 -23.18
N ILE A 110 4.56 -1.87 -22.37
CA ILE A 110 5.83 -1.31 -22.85
C ILE A 110 6.47 -2.19 -23.93
N HIS A 111 6.38 -3.51 -23.78
CA HIS A 111 6.94 -4.49 -24.72
C HIS A 111 6.00 -4.89 -25.87
N ASP A 112 4.85 -4.22 -26.02
CA ASP A 112 3.96 -4.46 -27.16
C ASP A 112 4.69 -4.13 -28.49
N SER A 113 4.53 -4.98 -29.50
CA SER A 113 5.20 -4.83 -30.79
C SER A 113 4.84 -3.53 -31.50
N SER A 114 3.62 -3.01 -31.29
CA SER A 114 3.17 -1.74 -31.87
C SER A 114 3.89 -0.52 -31.28
N LEU A 115 4.31 -0.60 -30.01
CA LEU A 115 4.98 0.48 -29.30
C LEU A 115 6.50 0.39 -29.42
N THR A 116 7.05 -0.81 -29.38
CA THR A 116 8.50 -1.05 -29.52
C THR A 116 9.05 -0.73 -30.91
N GLN A 117 8.20 -0.74 -31.95
CA GLN A 117 8.57 -0.33 -33.31
C GLN A 117 8.79 1.18 -33.47
N VAL A 118 8.34 1.99 -32.50
CA VAL A 118 8.53 3.45 -32.53
C VAL A 118 9.99 3.77 -32.24
N THR A 119 10.67 4.37 -33.22
CA THR A 119 12.10 4.67 -33.16
C THR A 119 12.42 5.91 -32.33
N ASP A 120 11.51 6.87 -32.25
CA ASP A 120 11.67 8.07 -31.41
C ASP A 120 11.30 7.75 -29.95
N ASP A 121 12.24 7.96 -29.04
CA ASP A 121 12.09 7.61 -27.63
C ASP A 121 11.00 8.43 -26.94
N HIS A 122 10.88 9.72 -27.27
CA HIS A 122 9.87 10.58 -26.65
C HIS A 122 8.46 10.25 -27.16
N GLU A 123 8.29 10.03 -28.47
CA GLU A 123 7.03 9.56 -29.02
C GLU A 123 6.63 8.20 -28.46
N ARG A 124 7.58 7.25 -28.32
CA ARG A 124 7.34 5.96 -27.68
C ARG A 124 6.83 6.12 -26.25
N PHE A 125 7.42 7.03 -25.48
CA PHE A 125 6.97 7.35 -24.14
C PHE A 125 5.52 7.88 -24.12
N LEU A 126 5.20 8.86 -24.97
CA LEU A 126 3.86 9.43 -25.04
C LEU A 126 2.81 8.40 -25.46
N GLN A 127 3.08 7.60 -26.50
CA GLN A 127 2.16 6.55 -26.95
C GLN A 127 1.95 5.47 -25.88
N THR A 128 3.01 5.07 -25.18
CA THR A 128 2.92 4.09 -24.10
C THR A 128 2.10 4.63 -22.93
N MET A 129 2.33 5.89 -22.54
CA MET A 129 1.52 6.54 -21.50
C MET A 129 0.05 6.59 -21.88
N ARG A 130 -0.29 6.93 -23.13
CA ARG A 130 -1.67 6.97 -23.63
C ARG A 130 -2.34 5.59 -23.62
N ALA A 131 -1.58 4.52 -23.91
CA ALA A 131 -2.07 3.14 -23.84
C ALA A 131 -2.36 2.72 -22.39
N ILE A 132 -1.46 3.05 -21.46
CA ILE A 132 -1.65 2.82 -20.02
C ILE A 132 -2.87 3.58 -19.52
N GLN A 133 -3.04 4.84 -19.92
CA GLN A 133 -4.21 5.64 -19.56
C GLN A 133 -5.51 4.99 -20.00
N GLY A 134 -5.61 4.55 -21.26
CA GLY A 134 -6.81 3.89 -21.77
C GLY A 134 -7.09 2.57 -21.05
N ALA A 135 -6.06 1.77 -20.81
CA ALA A 135 -6.17 0.51 -20.07
C ALA A 135 -6.62 0.73 -18.61
N LEU A 136 -6.09 1.74 -17.92
CA LEU A 136 -6.51 2.10 -16.55
C LEU A 136 -7.96 2.60 -16.51
N ILE A 137 -8.36 3.45 -17.46
CA ILE A 137 -9.75 3.94 -17.55
C ILE A 137 -10.72 2.77 -17.70
N VAL A 138 -10.47 1.85 -18.64
CA VAL A 138 -11.35 0.70 -18.86
C VAL A 138 -11.35 -0.25 -17.67
N SER A 139 -10.16 -0.63 -17.17
CA SER A 139 -10.06 -1.58 -16.06
C SER A 139 -10.62 -1.05 -14.73
N SER A 140 -10.60 0.28 -14.51
CA SER A 140 -11.18 0.90 -13.31
C SER A 140 -12.68 0.60 -13.14
N SER A 141 -13.40 0.41 -14.26
CA SER A 141 -14.83 0.10 -14.26
C SER A 141 -15.16 -1.16 -13.43
N ILE A 142 -14.26 -2.15 -13.40
CA ILE A 142 -14.44 -3.36 -12.60
C ILE A 142 -14.54 -3.04 -11.12
N GLN A 143 -13.60 -2.28 -10.57
CA GLN A 143 -13.63 -1.93 -9.14
C GLN A 143 -14.81 -1.02 -8.79
N ILE A 144 -15.14 -0.08 -9.68
CA ILE A 144 -16.32 0.80 -9.51
C ILE A 144 -17.59 -0.04 -9.43
N ILE A 145 -17.77 -0.96 -10.39
CA ILE A 145 -18.93 -1.85 -10.44
C ILE A 145 -18.94 -2.76 -9.22
N LEU A 146 -17.87 -3.52 -8.94
CA LEU A 146 -17.80 -4.46 -7.83
C LEU A 146 -17.98 -3.78 -6.45
N GLY A 147 -17.46 -2.56 -6.30
CA GLY A 147 -17.56 -1.77 -5.09
C GLY A 147 -18.96 -1.23 -4.85
N TYR A 148 -19.53 -0.47 -5.80
CA TYR A 148 -20.82 0.19 -5.60
C TYR A 148 -22.02 -0.74 -5.76
N SER A 149 -21.91 -1.83 -6.51
CA SER A 149 -22.95 -2.87 -6.57
C SER A 149 -23.00 -3.76 -5.32
N GLN A 150 -22.09 -3.57 -4.35
CA GLN A 150 -21.94 -4.41 -3.16
C GLN A 150 -21.57 -5.87 -3.44
N LEU A 151 -21.19 -6.22 -4.68
CA LEU A 151 -20.70 -7.56 -5.03
C LEU A 151 -19.48 -7.94 -4.21
N TRP A 152 -18.54 -7.00 -3.98
CA TRP A 152 -17.41 -7.25 -3.11
C TRP A 152 -17.82 -7.44 -1.64
N GLY A 153 -18.83 -6.70 -1.19
CA GLY A 153 -19.47 -6.92 0.11
C GLY A 153 -20.02 -8.35 0.26
N ILE A 154 -20.64 -8.90 -0.79
CA ILE A 154 -21.09 -10.29 -0.83
C ILE A 154 -19.91 -11.26 -0.81
N CYS A 155 -18.87 -11.05 -1.62
CA CYS A 155 -17.66 -11.87 -1.58
C CYS A 155 -16.99 -11.88 -0.20
N SER A 156 -16.99 -10.73 0.48
CA SER A 156 -16.41 -10.61 1.82
C SER A 156 -17.12 -11.46 2.88
N ARG A 157 -18.32 -11.99 2.56
CA ARG A 157 -19.06 -12.92 3.44
C ARG A 157 -18.37 -14.28 3.58
N PHE A 158 -17.53 -14.67 2.63
CA PHE A 158 -16.76 -15.91 2.68
C PHE A 158 -15.46 -15.77 3.48
N PHE A 159 -15.13 -14.54 3.92
CA PHE A 159 -13.93 -14.25 4.68
C PHE A 159 -14.20 -14.44 6.17
N SER A 160 -13.40 -15.30 6.80
CA SER A 160 -13.34 -15.45 8.25
C SER A 160 -12.08 -14.76 8.80
N PRO A 161 -11.98 -14.57 10.12
CA PRO A 161 -10.73 -14.19 10.75
C PRO A 161 -9.56 -15.09 10.35
N LEU A 162 -9.76 -16.42 10.38
CA LEU A 162 -8.75 -17.41 9.98
C LEU A 162 -8.28 -17.20 8.54
N GLY A 163 -9.22 -17.04 7.61
CA GLY A 163 -8.91 -16.82 6.19
C GLY A 163 -8.23 -15.48 5.91
N MET A 164 -8.48 -14.46 6.73
CA MET A 164 -7.84 -13.16 6.59
C MET A 164 -6.45 -13.08 7.22
N VAL A 165 -6.06 -14.02 8.10
CA VAL A 165 -4.71 -14.05 8.69
C VAL A 165 -3.63 -14.09 7.59
N PRO A 166 -3.61 -15.06 6.65
CA PRO A 166 -2.59 -15.10 5.60
C PRO A 166 -2.65 -13.86 4.71
N VAL A 167 -3.84 -13.36 4.38
CA VAL A 167 -4.03 -12.23 3.47
C VAL A 167 -3.41 -10.96 4.04
N VAL A 168 -3.79 -10.58 5.26
CA VAL A 168 -3.27 -9.37 5.91
C VAL A 168 -1.78 -9.54 6.21
N SER A 169 -1.34 -10.74 6.59
CA SER A 169 0.08 -11.02 6.83
C SER A 169 0.92 -10.83 5.57
N LEU A 170 0.42 -11.32 4.43
CA LEU A 170 1.12 -11.25 3.14
C LEU A 170 0.94 -9.93 2.40
N VAL A 171 -0.02 -9.07 2.79
CA VAL A 171 0.02 -7.65 2.42
C VAL A 171 1.28 -6.97 2.98
N GLY A 172 1.73 -7.35 4.18
CA GLY A 172 3.01 -6.90 4.75
C GLY A 172 4.20 -7.69 4.21
N PHE A 173 4.31 -8.98 4.55
CA PHE A 173 5.46 -9.80 4.19
C PHE A 173 5.66 -9.94 2.68
N GLY A 174 4.60 -9.92 1.87
CA GLY A 174 4.70 -10.03 0.42
C GLY A 174 5.43 -8.88 -0.26
N LEU A 175 5.73 -7.80 0.46
CA LEU A 175 6.47 -6.64 -0.05
C LEU A 175 7.97 -6.67 0.32
N PHE A 176 8.49 -7.82 0.77
CA PHE A 176 9.87 -7.95 1.26
C PHE A 176 10.94 -7.53 0.23
N GLU A 177 10.69 -7.72 -1.07
CA GLU A 177 11.57 -7.27 -2.16
C GLU A 177 11.80 -5.76 -2.18
N ARG A 178 10.88 -4.97 -1.61
CA ARG A 178 11.03 -3.51 -1.47
C ARG A 178 11.74 -3.09 -0.17
N GLY A 179 11.96 -4.04 0.73
CA GLY A 179 12.69 -3.83 1.98
C GLY A 179 14.17 -4.12 1.81
N PHE A 180 14.63 -5.23 2.39
CA PHE A 180 16.07 -5.50 2.52
C PHE A 180 16.83 -5.62 1.19
N PRO A 181 16.29 -6.18 0.10
CA PRO A 181 16.99 -6.19 -1.19
C PRO A 181 17.33 -4.78 -1.72
N VAL A 182 16.48 -3.77 -1.45
CA VAL A 182 16.75 -2.37 -1.79
C VAL A 182 17.72 -1.72 -0.80
N VAL A 183 17.69 -2.10 0.48
CA VAL A 183 18.73 -1.74 1.46
C VAL A 183 20.10 -2.26 1.01
N GLY A 184 20.16 -3.48 0.49
CA GLY A 184 21.38 -4.13 -0.01
C GLY A 184 22.04 -3.40 -1.19
N ARG A 185 21.30 -2.53 -1.91
CA ARG A 185 21.87 -1.68 -2.98
C ARG A 185 22.78 -0.58 -2.43
N CYS A 186 22.58 -0.18 -1.17
CA CYS A 186 23.41 0.78 -0.46
C CYS A 186 23.41 0.50 1.05
N VAL A 187 24.21 -0.47 1.47
CA VAL A 187 24.26 -0.92 2.87
C VAL A 187 24.80 0.16 3.81
N GLU A 188 25.68 1.01 3.31
CA GLU A 188 26.36 2.07 4.06
C GLU A 188 25.39 3.12 4.60
N ILE A 189 24.26 3.33 3.93
CA ILE A 189 23.21 4.28 4.31
C ILE A 189 22.01 3.52 4.90
N GLY A 190 21.63 2.41 4.28
CA GLY A 190 20.42 1.66 4.65
C GLY A 190 20.52 0.93 5.99
N ILE A 191 21.67 0.32 6.33
CA ILE A 191 21.82 -0.36 7.63
C ILE A 191 21.81 0.65 8.79
N PRO A 192 22.56 1.77 8.74
CA PRO A 192 22.45 2.80 9.76
C PRO A 192 21.02 3.35 9.92
N MET A 193 20.29 3.54 8.82
CA MET A 193 18.89 3.94 8.87
C MET A 193 18.02 2.92 9.61
N LEU A 194 18.15 1.64 9.29
CA LEU A 194 17.38 0.58 9.93
C LEU A 194 17.64 0.53 11.44
N ILE A 195 18.93 0.53 11.83
CA ILE A 195 19.34 0.49 13.24
C ILE A 195 18.82 1.74 13.97
N LEU A 196 19.03 2.92 13.41
CA LEU A 196 18.62 4.18 14.04
C LEU A 196 17.10 4.29 14.15
N PHE A 197 16.35 3.84 13.15
CA PHE A 197 14.89 3.84 13.18
C PHE A 197 14.35 2.89 14.26
N VAL A 198 14.89 1.67 14.38
CA VAL A 198 14.51 0.73 15.44
C VAL A 198 14.93 1.24 16.82
N ALA A 199 16.15 1.76 16.96
CA ALA A 199 16.64 2.32 18.21
C ALA A 199 15.76 3.49 18.68
N SER A 200 15.45 4.44 17.80
CA SER A 200 14.63 5.61 18.15
C SER A 200 13.17 5.26 18.42
N SER A 201 12.55 4.40 17.60
CA SER A 201 11.13 4.05 17.75
C SER A 201 10.85 3.07 18.90
N GLN A 202 11.75 2.13 19.20
CA GLN A 202 11.48 1.05 20.17
C GLN A 202 12.27 1.17 21.48
N TYR A 203 13.57 1.45 21.40
CA TYR A 203 14.46 1.43 22.57
C TYR A 203 14.49 2.77 23.30
N LEU A 204 14.43 3.88 22.57
CA LEU A 204 14.49 5.24 23.12
C LEU A 204 13.11 5.83 23.42
N LYS A 205 12.03 5.02 23.32
CA LYS A 205 10.64 5.46 23.58
C LYS A 205 10.41 6.05 24.97
N HIS A 206 11.21 5.64 25.96
CA HIS A 206 11.09 6.14 27.33
C HIS A 206 11.72 7.52 27.54
N ILE A 207 12.50 8.03 26.57
CA ILE A 207 13.08 9.36 26.63
C ILE A 207 12.00 10.38 26.26
N HIS A 208 11.42 11.00 27.28
CA HIS A 208 10.42 12.04 27.12
C HIS A 208 11.12 13.40 27.09
N VAL A 209 11.07 14.08 25.95
CA VAL A 209 11.54 15.47 25.83
C VAL A 209 10.35 16.38 26.07
N ARG A 210 10.38 17.17 27.15
CA ARG A 210 9.27 18.05 27.58
C ARG A 210 7.95 17.30 27.83
N GLY A 211 8.02 16.05 28.32
CA GLY A 211 6.83 15.24 28.65
C GLY A 211 6.12 14.58 27.48
N LEU A 212 6.60 14.76 26.24
CA LEU A 212 6.06 14.10 25.04
C LEU A 212 7.05 13.03 24.53
N PRO A 213 6.56 11.86 24.08
CA PRO A 213 7.40 10.81 23.48
C PRO A 213 7.78 11.19 22.03
N ILE A 214 8.57 12.25 21.86
CA ILE A 214 8.94 12.82 20.56
C ILE A 214 9.65 11.78 19.68
N LEU A 215 10.54 10.97 20.25
CA LEU A 215 11.31 9.97 19.50
C LEU A 215 10.45 8.83 18.97
N GLU A 216 9.38 8.43 19.67
CA GLU A 216 8.44 7.40 19.20
C GLU A 216 7.57 7.94 18.06
N ARG A 217 6.96 9.12 18.26
CA ARG A 217 6.02 9.72 17.30
C ARG A 217 6.68 10.22 16.02
N PHE A 218 7.86 10.83 16.15
CA PHE A 218 8.58 11.49 15.04
C PHE A 218 9.87 10.77 14.63
N SER A 219 10.03 9.50 15.04
CA SER A 219 11.20 8.66 14.71
C SER A 219 11.57 8.76 13.24
N LEU A 220 10.59 8.60 12.33
CA LEU A 220 10.84 8.58 10.90
C LEU A 220 11.43 9.92 10.42
N LEU A 221 10.82 11.06 10.75
CA LEU A 221 11.33 12.36 10.31
C LEU A 221 12.75 12.63 10.83
N ILE A 222 13.00 12.33 12.10
CA ILE A 222 14.31 12.55 12.74
C ILE A 222 15.38 11.69 12.09
N THR A 223 15.09 10.38 11.93
CA THR A 223 16.04 9.42 11.36
C THR A 223 16.32 9.67 9.88
N ILE A 224 15.29 9.96 9.06
CA ILE A 224 15.50 10.34 7.66
C ILE A 224 16.39 11.58 7.58
N THR A 225 16.15 12.59 8.42
CA THR A 225 16.95 13.82 8.42
C THR A 225 18.41 13.54 8.76
N ILE A 226 18.67 12.80 9.85
CA ILE A 226 20.03 12.45 10.28
C ILE A 226 20.77 11.65 9.21
N ILE A 227 20.12 10.62 8.66
CA ILE A 227 20.76 9.74 7.69
C ILE A 227 20.93 10.41 6.32
N TRP A 228 20.00 11.29 5.93
CA TRP A 228 20.16 12.09 4.72
C TRP A 228 21.35 13.05 4.83
N ILE A 229 21.54 13.72 5.97
CA ILE A 229 22.74 14.54 6.23
C ILE A 229 24.01 13.68 6.18
N TYR A 230 23.99 12.52 6.83
CA TYR A 230 25.10 11.56 6.79
C TYR A 230 25.43 11.10 5.35
N ALA A 231 24.42 10.74 4.56
CA ALA A 231 24.57 10.37 3.15
C ALA A 231 25.15 11.52 2.31
N HIS A 232 24.72 12.75 2.58
CA HIS A 232 25.26 13.94 1.92
C HIS A 232 26.75 14.14 2.25
N LEU A 233 27.14 14.00 3.52
CA LEU A 233 28.54 14.09 3.94
C LEU A 233 29.42 13.01 3.29
N LEU A 234 28.93 11.77 3.17
CA LEU A 234 29.62 10.70 2.44
C LEU A 234 29.78 11.02 0.94
N THR A 235 28.74 11.62 0.34
CA THR A 235 28.74 12.01 -1.07
C THR A 235 29.78 13.10 -1.34
N VAL A 236 29.81 14.16 -0.52
CA VAL A 236 30.75 15.28 -0.64
C VAL A 236 32.18 14.85 -0.26
N GLY A 237 32.33 14.04 0.78
CA GLY A 237 33.61 13.45 1.22
C GLY A 237 34.26 12.51 0.19
N GLY A 238 33.57 12.21 -0.91
CA GLY A 238 34.13 11.46 -2.03
C GLY A 238 34.11 9.94 -1.84
N ALA A 239 33.39 9.42 -0.83
CA ALA A 239 33.32 7.99 -0.52
C ALA A 239 32.87 7.12 -1.71
N TYR A 240 32.10 7.70 -2.63
CA TYR A 240 31.54 7.02 -3.80
C TYR A 240 32.26 7.32 -5.13
N LYS A 241 33.31 8.16 -5.17
CA LYS A 241 33.94 8.60 -6.45
C LYS A 241 34.54 7.45 -7.27
N HIS A 242 35.07 6.42 -6.62
CA HIS A 242 35.70 5.26 -7.25
C HIS A 242 34.89 3.96 -7.07
N ARG A 243 33.60 4.06 -6.76
CA ARG A 243 32.70 2.90 -6.62
C ARG A 243 31.98 2.61 -7.94
N PRO A 244 31.47 1.37 -8.15
CA PRO A 244 30.69 1.03 -9.34
C PRO A 244 29.51 1.97 -9.54
N GLU A 245 29.11 2.21 -10.80
CA GLU A 245 28.01 3.12 -11.13
C GLU A 245 26.72 2.78 -10.38
N ARG A 246 26.41 1.48 -10.24
CA ARG A 246 25.26 1.02 -9.45
C ARG A 246 25.28 1.57 -8.02
N THR A 247 26.43 1.53 -7.34
CA THR A 247 26.57 2.10 -5.99
C THR A 247 26.44 3.62 -6.03
N GLN A 248 27.01 4.27 -7.04
CA GLN A 248 26.90 5.73 -7.19
C GLN A 248 25.44 6.18 -7.39
N PHE A 249 24.65 5.48 -8.20
CA PHE A 249 23.24 5.82 -8.43
C PHE A 249 22.36 5.58 -7.20
N ASN A 250 22.63 4.53 -6.42
CA ASN A 250 21.78 4.19 -5.27
C ASN A 250 22.19 4.91 -3.97
N CYS A 251 23.48 5.24 -3.80
CA CYS A 251 23.98 5.81 -2.55
C CYS A 251 24.16 7.33 -2.56
N ARG A 252 24.40 7.94 -3.72
CA ARG A 252 24.71 9.38 -3.76
C ARG A 252 23.44 10.23 -3.70
N THR A 253 23.53 11.35 -3.01
CA THR A 253 22.41 12.32 -2.91
C THR A 253 22.32 13.28 -4.10
N ASP A 254 23.34 13.35 -4.96
CA ASP A 254 23.46 14.34 -6.05
C ASP A 254 23.13 13.79 -7.45
N ARG A 255 22.79 12.50 -7.58
CA ARG A 255 22.60 11.83 -8.88
C ARG A 255 21.15 11.68 -9.32
N ALA A 256 20.19 12.19 -8.56
CA ALA A 256 18.78 12.03 -8.87
C ALA A 256 18.34 12.83 -10.12
N ASN A 257 19.02 13.93 -10.47
CA ASN A 257 18.66 14.92 -11.50
C ASN A 257 17.23 15.51 -11.41
N LEU A 258 16.41 15.06 -10.45
CA LEU A 258 15.03 15.50 -10.28
C LEU A 258 14.93 17.00 -9.97
N ILE A 259 15.88 17.54 -9.20
CA ILE A 259 15.86 18.93 -8.75
C ILE A 259 16.12 19.89 -9.90
N SER A 260 17.06 19.59 -10.81
CA SER A 260 17.33 20.42 -11.99
C SER A 260 16.15 20.39 -12.96
N SER A 261 15.61 19.20 -13.21
CA SER A 261 14.50 18.96 -14.14
C SER A 261 13.14 19.47 -13.68
N ALA A 262 12.89 19.57 -12.37
CA ALA A 262 11.57 19.94 -11.89
C ALA A 262 11.21 21.41 -12.17
N PRO A 263 10.01 21.72 -12.70
CA PRO A 263 9.51 23.09 -12.74
C PRO A 263 9.20 23.60 -11.32
N TRP A 264 9.21 24.93 -11.14
CA TRP A 264 8.86 25.54 -9.85
C TRP A 264 7.39 25.31 -9.48
N ILE A 265 6.49 25.54 -10.43
CA ILE A 265 5.06 25.34 -10.28
C ILE A 265 4.58 24.56 -11.51
N LYS A 266 3.94 23.42 -11.28
CA LYS A 266 3.23 22.68 -12.33
C LYS A 266 1.99 22.06 -11.72
N ILE A 267 0.82 22.34 -12.28
CA ILE A 267 -0.43 21.71 -11.88
C ILE A 267 -0.68 20.53 -12.82
N PRO A 268 -0.72 19.27 -12.32
CA PRO A 268 -1.13 18.14 -13.14
C PRO A 268 -2.56 18.36 -13.64
N TYR A 269 -2.81 18.03 -14.90
CA TYR A 269 -4.12 18.17 -15.52
C TYR A 269 -4.52 16.88 -16.26
N PRO A 270 -5.83 16.62 -16.44
CA PRO A 270 -6.30 15.45 -17.18
C PRO A 270 -5.76 15.43 -18.61
N LEU A 271 -5.45 14.25 -19.13
CA LEU A 271 -5.01 14.00 -20.51
C LEU A 271 -3.72 14.73 -20.90
N GLN A 272 -2.83 15.00 -19.94
CA GLN A 272 -1.57 15.72 -20.20
C GLN A 272 -0.61 15.02 -21.17
N TRP A 273 -0.78 13.71 -21.40
CA TRP A 273 0.02 12.92 -22.34
C TRP A 273 -0.67 12.72 -23.69
N GLY A 274 -1.85 13.32 -23.89
CA GLY A 274 -2.69 13.17 -25.08
C GLY A 274 -3.94 12.31 -24.85
N ALA A 275 -4.71 12.10 -25.92
CA ALA A 275 -5.96 11.33 -25.86
C ALA A 275 -5.68 9.84 -25.60
N PRO A 276 -6.34 9.18 -24.61
CA PRO A 276 -6.07 7.78 -24.29
C PRO A 276 -6.35 6.86 -25.47
N THR A 277 -5.53 5.82 -25.63
CA THR A 277 -5.74 4.79 -26.65
C THR A 277 -6.33 3.55 -26.00
N PHE A 278 -7.38 3.02 -26.61
CA PHE A 278 -8.12 1.89 -26.04
C PHE A 278 -7.80 0.62 -26.82
N ASN A 279 -7.03 -0.27 -26.19
CA ASN A 279 -6.75 -1.60 -26.69
C ASN A 279 -7.34 -2.63 -25.72
N ALA A 280 -8.10 -3.59 -26.25
CA ALA A 280 -8.73 -4.63 -25.46
C ALA A 280 -7.69 -5.50 -24.72
N SER A 281 -6.59 -5.87 -25.38
CA SER A 281 -5.53 -6.70 -24.80
C SER A 281 -4.89 -6.02 -23.59
N HIS A 282 -4.51 -4.74 -23.74
CA HIS A 282 -3.94 -3.93 -22.65
C HIS A 282 -4.94 -3.76 -21.50
N SER A 283 -6.22 -3.58 -21.82
CA SER A 283 -7.28 -3.42 -20.83
C SER A 283 -7.48 -4.69 -20.00
N PHE A 284 -7.55 -5.86 -20.64
CA PHE A 284 -7.70 -7.15 -19.94
C PHE A 284 -6.51 -7.48 -19.06
N GLY A 285 -5.28 -7.24 -19.51
CA GLY A 285 -4.09 -7.38 -18.65
C GLY A 285 -4.17 -6.47 -17.42
N MET A 286 -4.59 -5.22 -17.61
CA MET A 286 -4.74 -4.25 -16.52
C MET A 286 -5.85 -4.61 -15.52
N MET A 287 -6.92 -5.28 -15.98
CA MET A 287 -8.00 -5.78 -15.09
C MET A 287 -7.49 -6.73 -14.02
N ALA A 288 -6.44 -7.52 -14.29
CA ALA A 288 -5.82 -8.37 -13.28
C ALA A 288 -5.17 -7.55 -12.16
N ALA A 289 -4.44 -6.49 -12.49
CA ALA A 289 -3.84 -5.59 -11.49
C ALA A 289 -4.91 -4.86 -10.67
N VAL A 290 -6.01 -4.47 -11.30
CA VAL A 290 -7.19 -3.93 -10.61
C VAL A 290 -7.77 -4.97 -9.64
N PHE A 291 -7.86 -6.24 -10.02
CA PHE A 291 -8.34 -7.28 -9.10
C PHE A 291 -7.37 -7.53 -7.93
N VAL A 292 -6.06 -7.59 -8.21
CA VAL A 292 -5.01 -7.72 -7.19
C VAL A 292 -5.06 -6.56 -6.19
N SER A 293 -5.09 -5.32 -6.67
CA SER A 293 -5.11 -4.13 -5.81
C SER A 293 -6.36 -4.03 -4.93
N LEU A 294 -7.48 -4.61 -5.36
CA LEU A 294 -8.70 -4.74 -4.56
C LEU A 294 -8.48 -5.70 -3.36
N ILE A 295 -7.77 -6.81 -3.56
CA ILE A 295 -7.44 -7.77 -2.49
C ILE A 295 -6.42 -7.15 -1.52
N GLU A 296 -5.35 -6.56 -2.05
CA GLU A 296 -4.33 -5.84 -1.26
C GLU A 296 -4.99 -4.78 -0.38
N SER A 297 -5.86 -3.96 -0.97
CA SER A 297 -6.56 -2.89 -0.24
C SER A 297 -7.53 -3.43 0.80
N THR A 298 -8.17 -4.58 0.54
CA THR A 298 -9.01 -5.23 1.55
C THR A 298 -8.20 -5.66 2.79
N GLY A 299 -7.01 -6.24 2.58
CA GLY A 299 -6.10 -6.55 3.69
C GLY A 299 -5.59 -5.28 4.37
N GLY A 300 -5.21 -4.27 3.59
CA GLY A 300 -4.75 -2.96 4.07
C GLY A 300 -5.79 -2.22 4.91
N PHE A 301 -7.06 -2.21 4.52
CA PHE A 301 -8.14 -1.61 5.33
C PHE A 301 -8.36 -2.35 6.64
N LYS A 302 -8.30 -3.69 6.66
CA LYS A 302 -8.41 -4.44 7.91
C LYS A 302 -7.22 -4.19 8.83
N ALA A 303 -6.00 -4.09 8.29
CA ALA A 303 -4.82 -3.71 9.06
C ALA A 303 -4.93 -2.28 9.61
N ALA A 304 -5.34 -1.32 8.77
CA ALA A 304 -5.53 0.08 9.16
C ALA A 304 -6.58 0.23 10.26
N ALA A 305 -7.71 -0.48 10.17
CA ALA A 305 -8.73 -0.48 11.23
C ALA A 305 -8.14 -0.99 12.56
N ARG A 306 -7.41 -2.10 12.51
CA ARG A 306 -6.77 -2.69 13.69
C ARG A 306 -5.71 -1.77 14.32
N LEU A 307 -4.89 -1.12 13.50
CA LEU A 307 -3.87 -0.16 13.91
C LEU A 307 -4.40 1.27 14.15
N ALA A 308 -5.70 1.50 13.97
CA ALA A 308 -6.36 2.76 14.34
C ALA A 308 -7.28 2.60 15.55
N SER A 309 -7.25 1.42 16.18
CA SER A 309 -8.18 1.02 17.23
C SER A 309 -9.65 1.20 16.84
N ALA A 310 -9.97 0.99 15.55
CA ALA A 310 -11.33 0.92 15.06
C ALA A 310 -11.85 -0.53 15.12
N THR A 311 -13.16 -0.71 15.13
CA THR A 311 -13.78 -2.03 14.91
C THR A 311 -13.42 -2.57 13.53
N PRO A 312 -13.52 -3.88 13.28
CA PRO A 312 -13.34 -4.40 11.94
C PRO A 312 -14.35 -3.79 10.95
N PRO A 313 -13.91 -3.40 9.72
CA PRO A 313 -14.78 -2.70 8.78
C PRO A 313 -15.91 -3.63 8.30
N PRO A 314 -17.18 -3.20 8.39
CA PRO A 314 -18.32 -3.94 7.85
C PRO A 314 -18.23 -4.13 6.34
N ALA A 315 -18.93 -5.14 5.82
CA ALA A 315 -18.91 -5.50 4.40
C ALA A 315 -19.28 -4.31 3.48
N HIS A 316 -20.30 -3.54 3.86
CA HIS A 316 -20.74 -2.36 3.13
C HIS A 316 -19.65 -1.27 3.06
N VAL A 317 -18.95 -1.02 4.18
CA VAL A 317 -17.86 -0.02 4.27
C VAL A 317 -16.68 -0.45 3.41
N LEU A 318 -16.36 -1.74 3.43
CA LEU A 318 -15.30 -2.31 2.60
C LEU A 318 -15.62 -2.15 1.10
N SER A 319 -16.84 -2.51 0.68
CA SER A 319 -17.28 -2.39 -0.71
C SER A 319 -17.32 -0.94 -1.18
N ARG A 320 -17.82 -0.02 -0.34
CA ARG A 320 -17.77 1.43 -0.58
C ARG A 320 -16.33 1.92 -0.76
N GLY A 321 -15.42 1.40 0.07
CA GLY A 321 -14.00 1.68 -0.01
C GLY A 321 -13.37 1.26 -1.35
N ILE A 322 -13.72 0.07 -1.84
CA ILE A 322 -13.27 -0.42 -3.16
C ILE A 322 -13.89 0.39 -4.30
N GLY A 323 -15.14 0.82 -4.19
CA GLY A 323 -15.78 1.68 -5.19
C GLY A 323 -15.03 3.01 -5.37
N TRP A 324 -14.66 3.65 -4.26
CA TRP A 324 -13.86 4.88 -4.28
C TRP A 324 -12.43 4.66 -4.75
N GLN A 325 -11.82 3.52 -4.43
CA GLN A 325 -10.54 3.14 -5.01
C GLN A 325 -10.62 2.99 -6.53
N GLY A 326 -11.71 2.40 -7.05
CA GLY A 326 -11.97 2.32 -8.49
C GLY A 326 -12.08 3.71 -9.14
N ILE A 327 -12.79 4.66 -8.53
CA ILE A 327 -12.80 6.06 -8.97
C ILE A 327 -11.37 6.64 -8.95
N GLY A 328 -10.58 6.32 -7.93
CA GLY A 328 -9.19 6.74 -7.87
C GLY A 328 -8.32 6.18 -9.00
N ILE A 329 -8.56 4.95 -9.44
CA ILE A 329 -7.89 4.33 -10.60
C ILE A 329 -8.37 4.99 -11.90
N LEU A 330 -9.65 5.36 -12.00
CA LEU A 330 -10.16 6.13 -13.13
C LEU A 330 -9.45 7.49 -13.24
N LEU A 331 -9.31 8.21 -12.12
CA LEU A 331 -8.57 9.48 -12.07
C LEU A 331 -7.09 9.29 -12.41
N ALA A 332 -6.47 8.21 -11.94
CA ALA A 332 -5.11 7.82 -12.31
C ALA A 332 -4.96 7.62 -13.84
N GLY A 333 -5.92 6.96 -14.49
CA GLY A 333 -5.97 6.82 -15.94
C GLY A 333 -6.22 8.15 -16.67
N LEU A 334 -7.08 9.03 -16.14
CA LEU A 334 -7.36 10.33 -16.75
C LEU A 334 -6.16 11.28 -16.67
N PHE A 335 -5.46 11.35 -15.54
CA PHE A 335 -4.28 12.22 -15.38
C PHE A 335 -2.98 11.58 -15.89
N GLY A 336 -2.96 10.26 -16.05
CA GLY A 336 -1.81 9.48 -16.51
C GLY A 336 -0.71 9.37 -15.46
N THR A 337 -0.99 8.63 -14.39
CA THR A 337 -0.07 8.37 -13.27
C THR A 337 0.87 7.18 -13.49
N SER A 338 0.86 6.58 -14.69
CA SER A 338 1.56 5.33 -15.09
C SER A 338 1.18 4.06 -14.32
N THR A 339 0.52 4.16 -13.17
CA THR A 339 0.07 3.03 -12.34
C THR A 339 -1.28 3.33 -11.69
N GLY A 340 -2.04 2.29 -11.36
CA GLY A 340 -3.24 2.39 -10.54
C GLY A 340 -2.94 2.58 -9.05
N SER A 341 -4.00 2.52 -8.24
CA SER A 341 -3.96 2.88 -6.81
C SER A 341 -4.31 1.70 -5.89
N THR A 342 -3.66 1.63 -4.73
CA THR A 342 -3.93 0.68 -3.63
C THR A 342 -3.67 1.34 -2.28
N VAL A 343 -4.07 0.70 -1.18
CA VAL A 343 -3.71 1.13 0.18
C VAL A 343 -2.20 1.03 0.37
N SER A 344 -1.57 2.14 0.80
CA SER A 344 -0.14 2.20 1.11
C SER A 344 0.14 1.46 2.42
N VAL A 345 0.78 0.29 2.29
CA VAL A 345 1.07 -0.63 3.40
C VAL A 345 2.07 -0.01 4.37
N GLU A 346 3.06 0.70 3.85
CA GLU A 346 4.06 1.44 4.63
C GLU A 346 3.38 2.48 5.53
N ASN A 347 2.41 3.23 5.01
CA ASN A 347 1.68 4.22 5.80
C ASN A 347 0.77 3.57 6.85
N VAL A 348 0.18 2.40 6.55
CA VAL A 348 -0.57 1.62 7.55
C VAL A 348 0.36 1.14 8.67
N GLY A 349 1.54 0.62 8.34
CA GLY A 349 2.55 0.22 9.33
C GLY A 349 3.02 1.39 10.19
N LEU A 350 3.10 2.60 9.62
CA LEU A 350 3.46 3.82 10.35
C LEU A 350 2.45 4.17 11.46
N LEU A 351 1.15 3.85 11.29
CA LEU A 351 0.15 4.00 12.36
C LEU A 351 0.54 3.17 13.59
N GLY A 352 1.00 1.93 13.37
CA GLY A 352 1.42 1.04 14.44
C GLY A 352 2.74 1.46 15.11
N SER A 353 3.68 2.03 14.34
CA SER A 353 4.95 2.52 14.88
C SER A 353 4.78 3.80 15.70
N THR A 354 3.96 4.74 15.21
CA THR A 354 3.73 6.05 15.87
C THR A 354 2.64 6.01 16.93
N ARG A 355 1.82 4.95 16.93
CA ARG A 355 0.62 4.78 17.78
C ARG A 355 -0.43 5.89 17.60
N VAL A 356 -0.47 6.50 16.42
CA VAL A 356 -1.42 7.57 16.05
C VAL A 356 -2.31 7.08 14.91
N GLY A 357 -3.55 6.72 15.23
CA GLY A 357 -4.58 6.29 14.29
C GLY A 357 -5.47 7.41 13.75
N SER A 358 -5.12 8.68 13.94
CA SER A 358 -5.99 9.84 13.65
C SER A 358 -6.27 10.01 12.15
N ARG A 359 -7.56 10.08 11.78
CA ARG A 359 -8.00 10.37 10.39
C ARG A 359 -7.52 11.74 9.90
N ARG A 360 -7.53 12.75 10.78
CA ARG A 360 -7.14 14.13 10.44
C ARG A 360 -5.69 14.21 9.99
N VAL A 361 -4.80 13.45 10.62
CA VAL A 361 -3.37 13.39 10.25
C VAL A 361 -3.21 12.94 8.80
N ILE A 362 -3.96 11.92 8.38
CA ILE A 362 -3.94 11.42 7.00
C ILE A 362 -4.53 12.43 6.01
N GLN A 363 -5.57 13.18 6.39
CA GLN A 363 -6.12 14.26 5.57
C GLN A 363 -5.10 15.40 5.39
N ILE A 364 -4.35 15.76 6.44
CA ILE A 364 -3.27 16.74 6.34
C ILE A 364 -2.14 16.21 5.43
N SER A 365 -1.77 14.93 5.56
CA SER A 365 -0.81 14.27 4.67
C SER A 365 -1.24 14.38 3.20
N ALA A 366 -2.52 14.20 2.91
CA ALA A 366 -3.04 14.35 1.56
C ALA A 366 -2.96 15.78 1.04
N GLY A 367 -3.18 16.77 1.91
CA GLY A 367 -2.91 18.18 1.62
C GLY A 367 -1.45 18.43 1.24
N PHE A 368 -0.49 17.84 1.97
CA PHE A 368 0.92 17.92 1.62
C PHE A 368 1.25 17.26 0.28
N MET A 369 0.67 16.10 -0.03
CA MET A 369 0.84 15.44 -1.33
C MET A 369 0.39 16.35 -2.49
N ILE A 370 -0.79 16.97 -2.36
CA ILE A 370 -1.32 17.91 -3.36
C ILE A 370 -0.44 19.17 -3.44
N PHE A 371 -0.03 19.73 -2.31
CA PHE A 371 0.77 20.95 -2.27
C PHE A 371 2.16 20.75 -2.88
N PHE A 372 2.89 19.70 -2.49
CA PHE A 372 4.24 19.43 -2.98
C PHE A 372 4.30 18.80 -4.37
N SER A 373 3.19 18.22 -4.86
CA SER A 373 3.10 17.84 -6.28
C SER A 373 2.96 19.05 -7.19
N VAL A 374 2.32 20.14 -6.73
CA VAL A 374 2.25 21.40 -7.47
C VAL A 374 3.56 22.18 -7.41
N LEU A 375 4.20 22.21 -6.24
CA LEU A 375 5.50 22.87 -6.03
C LEU A 375 6.68 21.96 -6.35
N GLY A 376 6.92 21.77 -7.65
CA GLY A 376 7.79 20.74 -8.17
C GLY A 376 9.22 20.70 -7.62
N LYS A 377 9.87 21.84 -7.42
CA LYS A 377 11.23 21.91 -6.84
C LYS A 377 11.29 21.37 -5.41
N PHE A 378 10.29 21.71 -4.58
CA PHE A 378 10.21 21.22 -3.20
C PHE A 378 9.87 19.72 -3.17
N GLY A 379 8.94 19.28 -4.01
CA GLY A 379 8.66 17.85 -4.19
C GLY A 379 9.90 17.07 -4.65
N ALA A 380 10.68 17.63 -5.59
CA ALA A 380 11.90 17.04 -6.10
C ALA A 380 13.04 16.97 -5.06
N LEU A 381 13.12 17.94 -4.15
CA LEU A 381 14.06 17.91 -3.03
C LEU A 381 13.81 16.67 -2.16
N PHE A 382 12.57 16.43 -1.73
CA PHE A 382 12.25 15.25 -0.93
C PHE A 382 12.32 13.95 -1.74
N ALA A 383 12.03 14.00 -3.05
CA ALA A 383 12.17 12.86 -3.94
C ALA A 383 13.63 12.46 -4.21
N SER A 384 14.60 13.34 -3.91
CA SER A 384 16.03 13.04 -4.04
C SER A 384 16.60 12.18 -2.90
N ILE A 385 15.80 11.90 -1.88
CA ILE A 385 16.20 11.03 -0.76
C ILE A 385 16.49 9.61 -1.30
N PRO A 386 17.68 9.04 -1.06
CA PRO A 386 18.03 7.71 -1.53
C PRO A 386 17.01 6.62 -1.14
N PHE A 387 16.65 5.75 -2.09
CA PHE A 387 15.64 4.70 -1.86
C PHE A 387 16.00 3.73 -0.74
N SER A 388 17.29 3.49 -0.49
CA SER A 388 17.74 2.62 0.62
C SER A 388 17.34 3.16 2.00
N ILE A 389 17.09 4.47 2.15
CA ILE A 389 16.56 5.07 3.39
C ILE A 389 15.09 4.65 3.59
N PHE A 390 14.25 4.81 2.56
CA PHE A 390 12.85 4.37 2.61
C PHE A 390 12.72 2.86 2.80
N ALA A 391 13.51 2.09 2.06
CA ALA A 391 13.53 0.63 2.15
C ALA A 391 13.90 0.11 3.55
N ALA A 392 14.83 0.78 4.24
CA ALA A 392 15.17 0.44 5.62
C ALA A 392 13.97 0.63 6.57
N VAL A 393 13.21 1.71 6.40
CA VAL A 393 11.97 1.94 7.17
C VAL A 393 10.91 0.89 6.80
N TYR A 394 10.77 0.56 5.51
CA TYR A 394 9.82 -0.45 5.04
C TYR A 394 10.03 -1.83 5.67
N CYS A 395 11.28 -2.25 5.92
CA CYS A 395 11.57 -3.50 6.63
C CYS A 395 10.84 -3.60 7.97
N VAL A 396 10.73 -2.49 8.70
CA VAL A 396 10.03 -2.45 10.00
C VAL A 396 8.53 -2.31 9.79
N LEU A 397 8.10 -1.36 8.95
CA LEU A 397 6.67 -1.05 8.78
C LEU A 397 5.88 -2.20 8.17
N PHE A 398 6.43 -2.88 7.15
CA PHE A 398 5.81 -4.08 6.57
C PHE A 398 5.75 -5.23 7.58
N GLY A 399 6.78 -5.37 8.43
CA GLY A 399 6.79 -6.34 9.52
C GLY A 399 5.67 -6.09 10.55
N ILE A 400 5.42 -4.82 10.90
CA ILE A 400 4.29 -4.44 11.78
C ILE A 400 2.95 -4.83 11.15
N VAL A 401 2.72 -4.51 9.88
CA VAL A 401 1.47 -4.89 9.19
C VAL A 401 1.32 -6.41 9.11
N ALA A 402 2.41 -7.13 8.86
CA ALA A 402 2.39 -8.58 8.85
C ALA A 402 2.00 -9.16 10.22
N ALA A 403 2.57 -8.62 11.29
CA ALA A 403 2.23 -9.00 12.66
C ALA A 403 0.76 -8.70 13.00
N VAL A 404 0.17 -7.63 12.45
CA VAL A 404 -1.27 -7.35 12.58
C VAL A 404 -2.11 -8.46 11.96
N GLY A 405 -1.72 -8.98 10.80
CA GLY A 405 -2.37 -10.15 10.19
C GLY A 405 -2.32 -11.37 11.10
N LEU A 406 -1.12 -11.69 11.63
CA LEU A 406 -0.94 -12.80 12.57
C LEU A 406 -1.72 -12.60 13.88
N SER A 407 -1.89 -11.36 14.34
CA SER A 407 -2.66 -11.07 15.55
C SER A 407 -4.13 -11.48 15.45
N LEU A 408 -4.68 -11.63 14.24
CA LEU A 408 -6.04 -12.13 14.04
C LEU A 408 -6.21 -13.60 14.46
N LEU A 409 -5.11 -14.35 14.64
CA LEU A 409 -5.14 -15.72 15.16
C LEU A 409 -5.70 -15.80 16.58
N GLN A 410 -5.63 -14.72 17.36
CA GLN A 410 -6.20 -14.67 18.71
C GLN A 410 -7.73 -14.86 18.73
N PHE A 411 -8.40 -14.65 17.59
CA PHE A 411 -9.84 -14.84 17.43
C PHE A 411 -10.20 -16.26 16.97
N THR A 412 -9.21 -17.14 16.78
CA THR A 412 -9.37 -18.46 16.18
C THR A 412 -8.83 -19.55 17.10
N ASN A 413 -9.38 -20.76 17.00
CA ASN A 413 -8.89 -21.90 17.77
C ASN A 413 -7.64 -22.51 17.11
N MET A 414 -6.46 -22.16 17.64
CA MET A 414 -5.17 -22.64 17.10
C MET A 414 -4.74 -24.03 17.60
N ASN A 415 -5.54 -24.67 18.44
CA ASN A 415 -5.34 -26.08 18.80
C ASN A 415 -5.89 -27.04 17.73
N SER A 416 -6.64 -26.53 16.75
CA SER A 416 -7.17 -27.32 15.64
C SER A 416 -6.12 -27.52 14.54
N MET A 417 -5.81 -28.77 14.21
CA MET A 417 -4.90 -29.12 13.10
C MET A 417 -5.36 -28.58 11.76
N ARG A 418 -6.68 -28.50 11.53
CA ARG A 418 -7.28 -27.88 10.34
C ARG A 418 -6.87 -26.41 10.22
N ASN A 419 -6.98 -25.65 11.31
CA ASN A 419 -6.66 -24.22 11.31
C ASN A 419 -5.15 -23.99 11.11
N LEU A 420 -4.31 -24.77 11.79
CA LEU A 420 -2.86 -24.76 11.59
C LEU A 420 -2.50 -25.07 10.13
N PHE A 421 -3.14 -26.06 9.53
CA PHE A 421 -2.93 -26.43 8.13
C PHE A 421 -3.32 -25.29 7.17
N ILE A 422 -4.52 -24.72 7.32
CA ILE A 422 -5.01 -23.63 6.46
C ILE A 422 -4.05 -22.44 6.51
N VAL A 423 -3.67 -21.99 7.72
CA VAL A 423 -2.80 -20.82 7.89
C VAL A 423 -1.41 -21.10 7.32
N GLY A 424 -0.80 -22.24 7.69
CA GLY A 424 0.55 -22.61 7.27
C GLY A 424 0.68 -22.76 5.76
N VAL A 425 -0.24 -23.51 5.13
CA VAL A 425 -0.23 -23.75 3.68
C VAL A 425 -0.50 -22.45 2.91
N SER A 426 -1.44 -21.63 3.37
CA SER A 426 -1.77 -20.37 2.69
C SER A 426 -0.65 -19.34 2.74
N ILE A 427 0.05 -19.21 3.88
CA ILE A 427 1.23 -18.33 4.01
C ILE A 427 2.37 -18.85 3.14
N PHE A 428 2.67 -20.16 3.21
CA PHE A 428 3.76 -20.75 2.45
C PHE A 428 3.55 -20.60 0.94
N LEU A 429 2.39 -21.02 0.42
CA LEU A 429 2.06 -20.89 -1.00
C LEU A 429 1.95 -19.44 -1.45
N GLY A 430 1.42 -18.57 -0.59
CA GLY A 430 1.34 -17.14 -0.84
C GLY A 430 2.70 -16.45 -0.97
N LEU A 431 3.78 -17.03 -0.44
CA LEU A 431 5.15 -16.53 -0.69
C LEU A 431 5.84 -17.30 -1.82
N SER A 432 5.73 -18.63 -1.83
CA SER A 432 6.48 -19.49 -2.73
C SER A 432 6.04 -19.36 -4.19
N VAL A 433 4.75 -19.18 -4.45
CA VAL A 433 4.21 -19.07 -5.81
C VAL A 433 4.64 -17.74 -6.47
N PRO A 434 4.44 -16.57 -5.84
CA PRO A 434 4.97 -15.32 -6.39
C PRO A 434 6.49 -15.32 -6.58
N GLU A 435 7.25 -15.93 -5.65
CA GLU A 435 8.71 -16.05 -5.79
C GLU A 435 9.10 -16.87 -7.02
N TYR A 436 8.39 -17.97 -7.31
CA TYR A 436 8.59 -18.73 -8.55
C TYR A 436 8.32 -17.87 -9.78
N PHE A 437 7.21 -17.13 -9.80
CA PHE A 437 6.87 -16.24 -10.92
C PHE A 437 7.92 -15.14 -11.12
N PHE A 438 8.42 -14.56 -10.03
CA PHE A 438 9.47 -13.54 -10.05
C PHE A 438 10.77 -14.09 -10.64
N ARG A 439 11.31 -15.19 -10.08
CA ARG A 439 12.58 -15.78 -10.55
C ARG A 439 12.50 -16.29 -11.98
N TYR A 440 11.36 -16.86 -12.36
CA TYR A 440 11.15 -17.30 -13.73
C TYR A 440 11.20 -16.11 -14.69
N THR A 441 10.50 -15.02 -14.34
CA THR A 441 10.49 -13.79 -15.17
C THR A 441 11.88 -13.16 -15.27
N GLU A 442 12.65 -13.15 -14.18
CA GLU A 442 14.03 -12.64 -14.18
C GLU A 442 14.95 -13.46 -15.11
N GLY A 443 14.84 -14.79 -15.10
CA GLY A 443 15.67 -15.66 -15.92
C GLY A 443 15.24 -15.76 -17.39
N ALA A 444 13.93 -15.81 -17.66
CA ALA A 444 13.38 -16.02 -19.00
C ALA A 444 13.03 -14.72 -19.74
N GLN A 445 13.07 -13.57 -19.06
CA GLN A 445 12.60 -12.27 -19.56
C GLN A 445 11.12 -12.23 -19.97
N HIS A 446 10.35 -13.25 -19.58
CA HIS A 446 8.90 -13.32 -19.73
C HIS A 446 8.30 -14.11 -18.55
N GLY A 447 7.03 -13.88 -18.24
CA GLY A 447 6.36 -14.61 -17.17
C GLY A 447 6.15 -16.10 -17.49
N PRO A 448 5.92 -16.96 -16.48
CA PRO A 448 5.66 -18.40 -16.68
C PRO A 448 4.50 -18.69 -17.62
N SER A 449 3.44 -17.88 -17.59
CA SER A 449 2.38 -17.96 -18.57
C SER A 449 2.84 -17.26 -19.86
N HIS A 450 3.13 -18.05 -20.89
CA HIS A 450 3.59 -17.57 -22.18
C HIS A 450 2.87 -18.30 -23.33
N THR A 451 1.68 -17.80 -23.65
CA THR A 451 0.84 -18.25 -24.76
C THR A 451 0.79 -17.20 -25.87
N ARG A 452 0.14 -17.50 -27.01
CA ARG A 452 -0.12 -16.51 -28.07
C ARG A 452 -1.11 -15.41 -27.65
N ALA A 453 -1.80 -15.57 -26.53
CA ALA A 453 -2.75 -14.59 -26.01
C ALA A 453 -2.06 -13.71 -24.95
N ALA A 454 -1.54 -12.56 -25.37
CA ALA A 454 -0.83 -11.62 -24.48
C ALA A 454 -1.68 -11.22 -23.25
N TRP A 455 -2.95 -10.86 -23.47
CA TRP A 455 -3.88 -10.53 -22.38
C TRP A 455 -4.02 -11.64 -21.32
N PHE A 456 -3.97 -12.91 -21.73
CA PHE A 456 -4.10 -14.05 -20.82
C PHE A 456 -2.82 -14.22 -20.00
N ASN A 457 -1.67 -14.09 -20.66
CA ASN A 457 -0.36 -14.12 -20.01
C ASN A 457 -0.28 -13.04 -18.94
N ASP A 458 -0.64 -11.79 -19.28
CA ASP A 458 -0.64 -10.66 -18.36
C ASP A 458 -1.56 -10.93 -17.17
N TYR A 459 -2.75 -11.47 -17.43
CA TYR A 459 -3.72 -11.76 -16.39
C TYR A 459 -3.19 -12.78 -15.38
N ILE A 460 -2.70 -13.92 -15.86
CA ILE A 460 -2.15 -14.99 -15.03
C ILE A 460 -0.89 -14.52 -14.31
N ASN A 461 0.07 -13.94 -15.03
CA ASN A 461 1.34 -13.50 -14.46
C ASN A 461 1.11 -12.44 -13.37
N THR A 462 0.14 -11.53 -13.54
CA THR A 462 -0.20 -10.53 -12.52
C THR A 462 -0.84 -11.13 -11.28
N ILE A 463 -1.82 -12.03 -11.44
CA ILE A 463 -2.52 -12.67 -10.31
C ILE A 463 -1.57 -13.50 -9.46
N PHE A 464 -0.73 -14.32 -10.10
CA PHE A 464 0.18 -15.24 -9.41
C PHE A 464 1.46 -14.57 -8.91
N SER A 465 1.76 -13.36 -9.35
CA SER A 465 2.83 -12.52 -8.76
C SER A 465 2.39 -11.77 -7.50
N SER A 466 1.13 -11.90 -7.06
CA SER A 466 0.62 -11.23 -5.87
C SER A 466 0.52 -12.17 -4.66
N PRO A 467 1.38 -11.98 -3.64
CA PRO A 467 1.31 -12.75 -2.40
C PRO A 467 -0.06 -12.74 -1.69
N PRO A 468 -0.70 -11.57 -1.43
CA PRO A 468 -1.98 -11.56 -0.74
C PRO A 468 -3.12 -12.16 -1.59
N THR A 469 -3.03 -12.11 -2.92
CA THR A 469 -4.03 -12.74 -3.80
C THR A 469 -3.98 -14.26 -3.69
N ILE A 470 -2.78 -14.85 -3.76
CA ILE A 470 -2.61 -16.30 -3.59
C ILE A 470 -3.01 -16.74 -2.19
N ALA A 471 -2.62 -15.96 -1.17
CA ALA A 471 -3.05 -16.19 0.20
C ALA A 471 -4.58 -16.25 0.33
N LEU A 472 -5.28 -15.29 -0.29
CA LEU A 472 -6.74 -15.24 -0.25
C LEU A 472 -7.36 -16.44 -0.96
N MET A 473 -6.88 -16.76 -2.16
CA MET A 473 -7.39 -17.89 -2.95
C MET A 473 -7.27 -19.21 -2.17
N VAL A 474 -6.08 -19.50 -1.62
CA VAL A 474 -5.83 -20.74 -0.88
C VAL A 474 -6.60 -20.74 0.45
N ALA A 475 -6.50 -19.67 1.24
CA ALA A 475 -7.11 -19.62 2.56
C ALA A 475 -8.63 -19.68 2.50
N VAL A 476 -9.26 -18.92 1.61
CA VAL A 476 -10.73 -18.92 1.45
C VAL A 476 -11.21 -20.26 0.88
N PHE A 477 -10.48 -20.84 -0.08
CA PHE A 477 -10.84 -22.14 -0.63
C PHE A 477 -10.81 -23.22 0.46
N LEU A 478 -9.68 -23.37 1.17
CA LEU A 478 -9.51 -24.40 2.19
C LEU A 478 -10.47 -24.18 3.37
N ASP A 479 -10.64 -22.95 3.84
CA ASP A 479 -11.49 -22.64 5.00
C ASP A 479 -12.99 -22.84 4.74
N ASN A 480 -13.43 -22.79 3.47
CA ASN A 480 -14.83 -23.05 3.12
C ASN A 480 -15.09 -24.47 2.59
N THR A 481 -14.05 -25.28 2.37
CA THR A 481 -14.19 -26.66 1.86
C THR A 481 -13.84 -27.73 2.89
N LEU A 482 -12.82 -27.50 3.73
CA LEU A 482 -12.41 -28.44 4.77
C LEU A 482 -13.33 -28.34 5.98
N ASP A 483 -14.06 -29.42 6.27
CA ASP A 483 -14.87 -29.64 7.49
C ASP A 483 -15.67 -28.40 7.95
N PHE A 484 -16.29 -27.69 7.01
CA PHE A 484 -16.91 -26.38 7.24
C PHE A 484 -18.11 -26.43 8.21
N LYS A 485 -18.86 -27.54 8.23
CA LYS A 485 -20.14 -27.64 8.94
C LYS A 485 -20.03 -27.54 10.46
N ASP A 486 -18.93 -28.03 11.03
CA ASP A 486 -18.76 -28.16 12.48
C ASP A 486 -17.79 -27.11 13.08
N THR A 487 -17.23 -26.23 12.24
CA THR A 487 -16.04 -25.41 12.60
C THR A 487 -16.31 -23.90 12.66
N GLY A 488 -17.58 -23.49 12.67
CA GLY A 488 -17.96 -22.06 12.76
C GLY A 488 -17.34 -21.34 13.96
N ASN A 489 -17.23 -22.05 15.10
CA ASN A 489 -16.63 -21.53 16.32
C ASN A 489 -15.09 -21.44 16.22
N ASP A 490 -14.46 -22.43 15.57
CA ASP A 490 -13.00 -22.54 15.51
C ASP A 490 -12.35 -21.50 14.60
N ARG A 491 -13.03 -21.07 13.53
CA ARG A 491 -12.49 -20.11 12.56
C ARG A 491 -12.72 -18.63 12.96
N GLY A 492 -13.29 -18.38 14.14
CA GLY A 492 -13.49 -17.04 14.72
C GLY A 492 -14.73 -16.28 14.24
N MET A 493 -15.66 -16.95 13.56
CA MET A 493 -16.85 -16.30 12.99
C MET A 493 -17.82 -15.77 14.06
N LEU A 494 -17.91 -16.43 15.22
CA LEU A 494 -18.71 -15.97 16.36
C LEU A 494 -18.32 -14.54 16.79
N TRP A 495 -17.02 -14.30 16.94
CA TRP A 495 -16.51 -12.99 17.32
C TRP A 495 -16.74 -11.95 16.21
N TRP A 496 -16.56 -12.35 14.95
CA TRP A 496 -16.67 -11.44 13.80
C TRP A 496 -18.13 -11.11 13.42
N ALA A 497 -19.10 -11.93 13.83
CA ALA A 497 -20.49 -11.84 13.39
C ALA A 497 -21.11 -10.46 13.61
N ARG A 498 -20.88 -9.86 14.78
CA ARG A 498 -21.37 -8.51 15.14
C ARG A 498 -20.79 -7.39 14.28
N PHE A 499 -19.62 -7.59 13.67
CA PHE A 499 -18.97 -6.58 12.82
C PHE A 499 -19.30 -6.74 11.34
N ARG A 500 -20.05 -7.79 10.95
CA ARG A 500 -20.39 -8.03 9.53
C ARG A 500 -21.44 -7.05 9.02
N THR A 501 -22.41 -6.71 9.88
CA THR A 501 -23.45 -5.73 9.59
C THR A 501 -23.05 -4.38 10.17
N PHE A 502 -23.42 -3.31 9.48
CA PHE A 502 -23.11 -1.96 9.95
C PHE A 502 -23.74 -1.68 11.32
N ASN A 503 -25.02 -2.06 11.49
CA ASN A 503 -25.79 -1.88 12.72
C ASN A 503 -25.47 -2.91 13.82
N GLY A 504 -24.52 -3.83 13.60
CA GLY A 504 -24.19 -4.86 14.58
C GLY A 504 -23.31 -4.37 15.74
N ASP A 505 -22.65 -3.22 15.60
CA ASP A 505 -21.90 -2.55 16.67
C ASP A 505 -22.13 -1.03 16.57
N THR A 506 -22.54 -0.41 17.68
CA THR A 506 -22.87 1.03 17.73
C THR A 506 -21.66 1.93 17.43
N ARG A 507 -20.43 1.45 17.67
CA ARG A 507 -19.20 2.21 17.38
C ARG A 507 -18.93 2.33 15.87
N ASN A 508 -19.53 1.47 15.05
CA ASN A 508 -19.40 1.59 13.59
C ASN A 508 -19.96 2.92 13.08
N GLU A 509 -20.99 3.45 13.73
CA GLU A 509 -21.54 4.77 13.41
C GLU A 509 -20.51 5.88 13.66
N GLU A 510 -19.75 5.80 14.74
CA GLU A 510 -18.70 6.78 15.03
C GLU A 510 -17.58 6.70 13.97
N PHE A 511 -17.11 5.49 13.69
CA PHE A 511 -15.92 5.28 12.86
C PHE A 511 -16.17 5.40 11.35
N TYR A 512 -17.36 5.06 10.86
CA TYR A 512 -17.58 4.83 9.42
C TYR A 512 -18.69 5.65 8.78
N ASN A 513 -19.47 6.42 9.55
CA ASN A 513 -20.51 7.30 9.02
C ASN A 513 -19.93 8.35 8.08
N LEU A 514 -20.55 8.60 6.93
CA LEU A 514 -20.18 9.68 6.02
C LEU A 514 -20.24 11.06 6.70
N PRO A 515 -19.36 12.00 6.30
CA PRO A 515 -19.36 13.36 6.82
C PRO A 515 -20.64 14.11 6.44
N PHE A 516 -20.89 15.24 7.12
CA PHE A 516 -21.98 16.16 6.81
C PHE A 516 -23.39 15.52 6.81
N ASN A 517 -23.60 14.46 7.61
CA ASN A 517 -24.85 13.69 7.66
C ASN A 517 -25.30 13.10 6.32
N LEU A 518 -24.37 12.87 5.38
CA LEU A 518 -24.67 12.26 4.09
C LEU A 518 -25.24 10.84 4.20
N ASN A 519 -25.10 10.17 5.34
CA ASN A 519 -25.73 8.87 5.60
C ASN A 519 -27.26 8.91 5.54
N ARG A 520 -27.88 10.09 5.67
CA ARG A 520 -29.34 10.23 5.46
C ARG A 520 -29.74 9.95 4.01
N PHE A 521 -28.85 10.27 3.06
CA PHE A 521 -29.08 10.05 1.63
C PHE A 521 -28.50 8.72 1.15
N PHE A 522 -27.43 8.26 1.81
CA PHE A 522 -26.77 6.99 1.53
C PHE A 522 -26.73 6.13 2.81
N PRO A 523 -27.88 5.59 3.23
CA PRO A 523 -27.95 4.80 4.45
C PRO A 523 -27.11 3.53 4.31
N PRO A 524 -26.40 3.12 5.36
CA PRO A 524 -25.67 1.87 5.37
C PRO A 524 -26.68 0.70 5.33
N SER A 525 -26.73 -0.01 4.20
CA SER A 525 -27.58 -1.20 4.00
C SER A 525 -26.88 -2.49 4.39
#